data_AF-A0A9E7PKY9-F1
#
_entry.id   AF-A0A9E7PKY9-F1
#
_cell.length_a   1.000
_cell.length_b   1.000
_cell.length_c   1.000
_cell.angle_alpha   90.00
_cell.angle_beta   90.00
_cell.angle_gamma   90.00
#
_symmetry.space_group_name_H-M   'P 1'
#
loop_
_entity.id
_entity.type
_entity.pdbx_description
1 polymer ?
#
loop_
_entity_poly.entity_id
_entity_poly.type
_entity_poly.pdbx_seq_one_letter_code
_entity_poly.pdbx_strand_id
1 'polypeptide(L)'
;MEGNNFMGQDPHEIMAQGMGMSRFSCEDENAYIARILYSAISEWTKTTVLDRSIDIESENWDAGNIRYTKHHVTRKCNLILSAYLDIYPDVKKWFYPKDEPEIQPTKVIQERLEFSGFIVPGPENIIQLPPDKYAKVSEDLYLLRGTSFGKDGEIHGLGWYVNRISEQNAYSLEELFLIPQIDAKDTVLEYSRFAEGKFTLNSVISDVQRYFDPLSRRVFSESWEQLLCHPWELTVYRNNLFDYGLAKQENGEIYTLAFPDHIIKLQDVRRFMYGLRYLSQNSEHAKITIYNDAIKIKLNSFLPGREGMLFYMITWPVRNILDRTEFITSPVFLLIIIELLENLNIKVLQNG
;
A
#
# COMPACT_ATOMS: atom_id res chain seq x y z
N MET A 1 17.54 -15.30 -34.65
CA MET A 1 16.39 -14.47 -35.04
C MET A 1 15.20 -15.40 -35.16
N GLU A 2 14.51 -15.65 -34.06
CA GLU A 2 13.21 -16.30 -34.10
C GLU A 2 12.18 -15.19 -34.08
N GLY A 3 11.45 -15.05 -35.19
CA GLY A 3 10.34 -14.11 -35.29
C GLY A 3 9.16 -14.70 -34.51
N ASN A 4 8.89 -14.16 -33.33
CA ASN A 4 7.62 -14.39 -32.66
C ASN A 4 6.52 -13.74 -33.48
N ASN A 5 5.62 -14.58 -33.99
CA ASN A 5 4.42 -14.18 -34.73
C ASN A 5 3.44 -13.51 -33.75
N PHE A 6 3.48 -12.18 -33.65
CA PHE A 6 2.53 -11.40 -32.83
C PHE A 6 1.15 -11.19 -33.49
N MET A 7 0.85 -11.88 -34.60
CA MET A 7 -0.46 -11.77 -35.25
C MET A 7 -1.49 -12.63 -34.49
N GLY A 8 -2.36 -11.98 -33.71
CA GLY A 8 -3.57 -12.58 -33.13
C GLY A 8 -3.63 -12.68 -31.60
N GLN A 9 -2.66 -12.11 -30.86
CA GLN A 9 -2.74 -12.02 -29.40
C GLN A 9 -3.47 -10.74 -28.98
N ASP A 10 -4.37 -10.87 -28.01
CA ASP A 10 -5.04 -9.71 -27.41
C ASP A 10 -4.01 -8.77 -26.77
N PRO A 11 -4.22 -7.44 -26.79
CA PRO A 11 -3.25 -6.49 -26.26
C PRO A 11 -2.80 -6.75 -24.81
N HIS A 12 -3.69 -7.30 -23.98
CA HIS A 12 -3.37 -7.61 -22.58
C HIS A 12 -2.41 -8.80 -22.43
N GLU A 13 -2.46 -9.79 -23.34
CA GLU A 13 -1.54 -10.94 -23.33
C GLU A 13 -0.10 -10.50 -23.69
N ILE A 14 0.04 -9.58 -24.64
CA ILE A 14 1.35 -9.00 -25.00
C ILE A 14 1.93 -8.24 -23.80
N MET A 15 1.10 -7.45 -23.11
CA MET A 15 1.52 -6.75 -21.88
C MET A 15 1.88 -7.72 -20.76
N ALA A 16 1.08 -8.76 -20.56
CA ALA A 16 1.31 -9.77 -19.53
C ALA A 16 2.63 -10.50 -19.76
N GLN A 17 2.91 -10.93 -21.00
CA GLN A 17 4.17 -11.56 -21.37
C GLN A 17 5.37 -10.62 -21.12
N GLY A 18 5.26 -9.35 -21.50
CA GLY A 18 6.33 -8.37 -21.29
C GLY A 18 6.60 -8.04 -19.82
N MET A 19 5.62 -8.24 -18.95
CA MET A 19 5.73 -8.03 -17.50
C MET A 19 5.93 -9.34 -16.70
N GLY A 20 6.05 -10.49 -17.36
CA GLY A 20 6.18 -11.78 -16.68
C GLY A 20 4.94 -12.20 -15.88
N MET A 21 3.75 -11.71 -16.25
CA MET A 21 2.50 -12.01 -15.54
C MET A 21 1.79 -13.20 -16.17
N SER A 22 1.47 -14.21 -15.37
CA SER A 22 0.55 -15.30 -15.74
C SER A 22 -0.83 -15.07 -15.13
N ARG A 23 -1.87 -15.65 -15.76
CA ARG A 23 -3.21 -15.70 -15.20
C ARG A 23 -3.27 -16.73 -14.06
N PHE A 24 -3.90 -16.36 -12.95
CA PHE A 24 -4.16 -17.27 -11.85
C PHE A 24 -5.39 -18.15 -12.12
N SER A 25 -5.35 -19.40 -11.67
CA SER A 25 -6.43 -20.37 -11.82
C SER A 25 -7.75 -19.95 -11.15
N CYS A 26 -7.67 -19.06 -10.15
CA CYS A 26 -8.79 -18.64 -9.31
C CYS A 26 -9.31 -17.22 -9.62
N GLU A 27 -8.86 -16.59 -10.70
CA GLU A 27 -9.33 -15.27 -11.15
C GLU A 27 -10.12 -15.35 -12.46
N ASP A 28 -11.18 -14.54 -12.56
CA ASP A 28 -11.89 -14.36 -13.83
C ASP A 28 -11.08 -13.49 -14.80
N GLU A 29 -11.52 -13.46 -16.05
CA GLU A 29 -10.80 -12.77 -17.13
C GLU A 29 -10.73 -11.25 -16.91
N ASN A 30 -11.79 -10.64 -16.39
CA ASN A 30 -11.81 -9.20 -16.13
C ASN A 30 -10.88 -8.85 -14.95
N ALA A 31 -10.83 -9.69 -13.91
CA ALA A 31 -9.89 -9.54 -12.82
C ALA A 31 -8.43 -9.67 -13.30
N TYR A 32 -8.15 -10.64 -14.19
CA TYR A 32 -6.83 -10.80 -14.80
C TYR A 32 -6.41 -9.57 -15.62
N ILE A 33 -7.28 -9.08 -16.50
CA ILE A 33 -7.02 -7.88 -17.31
C ILE A 33 -6.85 -6.65 -16.42
N ALA A 34 -7.70 -6.47 -15.39
CA ALA A 34 -7.58 -5.37 -14.44
C ALA A 34 -6.21 -5.37 -13.75
N ARG A 35 -5.73 -6.55 -13.35
CA ARG A 35 -4.42 -6.76 -12.72
C ARG A 35 -3.27 -6.34 -13.63
N ILE A 36 -3.31 -6.78 -14.88
CA ILE A 36 -2.34 -6.39 -15.92
C ILE A 36 -2.34 -4.88 -16.12
N LEU A 37 -3.52 -4.27 -16.31
CA LEU A 37 -3.62 -2.83 -16.54
C LEU A 37 -3.14 -2.03 -15.31
N TYR A 38 -3.44 -2.48 -14.10
CA TYR A 38 -2.99 -1.85 -12.87
C TYR A 38 -1.46 -1.82 -12.77
N SER A 39 -0.83 -2.96 -13.03
CA SER A 39 0.63 -3.11 -13.10
C SER A 39 1.24 -2.29 -14.22
N ALA A 40 0.69 -2.37 -15.44
CA ALA A 40 1.19 -1.65 -16.60
C ALA A 40 1.13 -0.13 -16.42
N ILE A 41 0.05 0.40 -15.85
CA ILE A 41 -0.07 1.84 -15.59
C ILE A 41 0.99 2.31 -14.57
N SER A 42 1.41 1.46 -13.65
CA SER A 42 2.50 1.79 -12.73
C SER A 42 3.86 1.89 -13.43
N GLU A 43 4.15 0.99 -14.37
CA GLU A 43 5.35 1.09 -15.21
C GLU A 43 5.26 2.34 -16.11
N TRP A 44 4.12 2.60 -16.74
CA TRP A 44 3.91 3.84 -17.49
C TRP A 44 4.09 5.09 -16.64
N THR A 45 3.67 5.07 -15.37
CA THR A 45 3.87 6.17 -14.44
C THR A 45 5.37 6.39 -14.21
N LYS A 46 6.14 5.34 -13.96
CA LYS A 46 7.60 5.39 -13.79
C LYS A 46 8.32 5.81 -15.07
N THR A 47 7.90 5.31 -16.23
CA THR A 47 8.49 5.65 -17.53
C THR A 47 8.19 7.09 -17.94
N THR A 48 6.99 7.60 -17.67
CA THR A 48 6.62 8.99 -18.01
C THR A 48 7.47 10.02 -17.26
N VAL A 49 7.98 9.67 -16.07
CA VAL A 49 8.96 10.49 -15.35
C VAL A 49 10.26 10.68 -16.15
N LEU A 50 10.59 9.72 -17.02
CA LEU A 50 11.77 9.73 -17.89
C LEU A 50 11.51 10.30 -19.29
N ASP A 51 10.30 10.80 -19.58
CA ASP A 51 10.01 11.40 -20.89
C ASP A 51 11.09 12.44 -21.21
N ARG A 52 11.61 12.48 -22.43
CA ARG A 52 12.39 13.64 -22.87
C ARG A 52 11.42 14.58 -23.55
N SER A 53 11.45 15.89 -23.24
CA SER A 53 10.86 16.81 -24.18
C SER A 53 11.72 16.72 -25.44
N ILE A 54 11.15 16.16 -26.49
CA ILE A 54 11.68 16.33 -27.85
C ILE A 54 11.24 17.74 -28.25
N ASP A 55 11.73 18.75 -27.54
CA ASP A 55 11.64 20.12 -28.00
C ASP A 55 12.89 20.37 -28.82
N ILE A 56 12.64 20.38 -30.13
CA ILE A 56 13.32 21.04 -31.24
C ILE A 56 14.61 21.75 -30.82
N GLU A 57 15.68 21.47 -31.56
CA GLU A 57 16.96 22.20 -31.63
C GLU A 57 16.80 23.73 -31.63
N SER A 58 16.42 24.31 -30.49
CA SER A 58 16.52 25.73 -30.21
C SER A 58 17.74 25.88 -29.32
N GLU A 59 18.82 26.32 -29.95
CA GLU A 59 20.04 26.78 -29.32
C GLU A 59 19.67 27.71 -28.13
N ASN A 60 20.09 27.33 -26.93
CA ASN A 60 19.87 27.99 -25.62
C ASN A 60 18.73 27.47 -24.72
N TRP A 61 18.51 26.16 -24.66
CA TRP A 61 17.85 25.55 -23.50
C TRP A 61 18.86 24.75 -22.66
N ASP A 62 19.00 25.13 -21.39
CA ASP A 62 19.80 24.40 -20.40
C ASP A 62 19.31 22.95 -20.33
N ALA A 63 20.15 22.04 -20.82
CA ALA A 63 19.91 20.59 -20.90
C ALA A 63 19.78 19.87 -19.52
N GLY A 64 19.54 20.62 -18.43
CA GLY A 64 19.43 20.12 -17.06
C GLY A 64 18.03 20.15 -16.43
N ASN A 65 17.01 20.69 -17.11
CA ASN A 65 15.73 21.04 -16.45
C ASN A 65 14.44 20.53 -17.13
N ILE A 66 14.50 19.44 -17.90
CA ILE A 66 13.26 18.74 -18.29
C ILE A 66 12.79 17.93 -17.06
N ARG A 67 11.84 18.49 -16.32
CA ARG A 67 11.30 17.87 -15.09
C ARG A 67 9.77 17.87 -15.17
N TYR A 68 9.15 16.70 -15.02
CA TYR A 68 7.70 16.58 -15.16
C TYR A 68 6.97 16.74 -13.85
N THR A 69 5.90 17.52 -13.90
CA THR A 69 4.99 17.70 -12.79
C THR A 69 4.13 16.45 -12.58
N LYS A 70 3.67 16.23 -11.35
CA LYS A 70 2.69 15.17 -11.04
C LYS A 70 1.48 15.18 -11.97
N HIS A 71 1.02 16.38 -12.31
CA HIS A 71 -0.12 16.59 -13.21
C HIS A 71 0.17 16.10 -14.64
N HIS A 72 1.37 16.36 -15.18
CA HIS A 72 1.75 15.85 -16.49
C HIS A 72 1.70 14.32 -16.54
N VAL A 73 2.34 13.67 -15.56
CA VAL A 73 2.38 12.20 -15.47
C VAL A 73 0.98 11.61 -15.35
N THR A 74 0.16 12.15 -14.44
CA THR A 74 -1.23 11.72 -14.24
C THR A 74 -2.06 11.87 -15.51
N ARG A 75 -1.94 13.00 -16.22
CA ARG A 75 -2.67 13.24 -17.47
C ARG A 75 -2.29 12.23 -18.55
N LYS A 76 -0.99 11.97 -18.76
CA LYS A 76 -0.54 11.02 -19.78
C LYS A 76 -1.00 9.60 -19.46
N CYS A 77 -0.82 9.15 -18.22
CA CYS A 77 -1.28 7.83 -17.78
C CYS A 77 -2.79 7.69 -17.89
N ASN A 78 -3.57 8.77 -17.67
CA ASN A 78 -5.03 8.73 -17.83
C ASN A 78 -5.46 8.48 -19.27
N LEU A 79 -4.75 9.07 -20.25
CA LEU A 79 -5.02 8.82 -21.66
C LEU A 79 -4.74 7.35 -22.01
N ILE A 80 -3.63 6.81 -21.52
CA ILE A 80 -3.25 5.40 -21.74
C ILE A 80 -4.28 4.46 -21.11
N LEU A 81 -4.64 4.69 -19.85
CA LEU A 81 -5.65 3.88 -19.16
C LEU A 81 -7.00 3.95 -19.88
N SER A 82 -7.43 5.15 -20.29
CA SER A 82 -8.72 5.32 -20.99
C SER A 82 -8.76 4.53 -22.30
N ALA A 83 -7.68 4.57 -23.10
CA ALA A 83 -7.60 3.80 -24.33
C ALA A 83 -7.72 2.29 -24.10
N TYR A 84 -7.13 1.75 -23.04
CA TYR A 84 -7.30 0.34 -22.68
C TYR A 84 -8.71 0.03 -22.17
N LEU A 85 -9.32 0.92 -21.40
CA LEU A 85 -10.68 0.73 -20.92
C LEU A 85 -11.75 0.85 -22.01
N ASP A 86 -11.44 1.53 -23.12
CA ASP A 86 -12.28 1.53 -24.32
C ASP A 86 -12.25 0.16 -25.03
N ILE A 87 -11.12 -0.55 -24.94
CA ILE A 87 -10.97 -1.93 -25.45
C ILE A 87 -11.63 -2.94 -24.48
N TYR A 88 -11.51 -2.71 -23.17
CA TYR A 88 -12.00 -3.61 -22.11
C TYR A 88 -13.04 -2.93 -21.21
N PRO A 89 -14.26 -2.65 -21.70
CA PRO A 89 -15.25 -1.85 -20.97
C PRO A 89 -15.69 -2.48 -19.64
N ASP A 90 -15.72 -3.82 -19.55
CA ASP A 90 -16.13 -4.53 -18.34
C ASP A 90 -15.15 -4.39 -17.17
N VAL A 91 -13.90 -4.02 -17.47
CA VAL A 91 -12.84 -3.75 -16.49
C VAL A 91 -12.98 -2.36 -15.87
N LYS A 92 -13.70 -1.44 -16.51
CA LYS A 92 -13.85 -0.04 -16.07
C LYS A 92 -14.37 0.08 -14.63
N LYS A 93 -15.29 -0.80 -14.21
CA LYS A 93 -15.86 -0.82 -12.85
C LYS A 93 -14.82 -1.11 -11.76
N TRP A 94 -13.70 -1.77 -12.12
CA TRP A 94 -12.62 -2.06 -11.19
C TRP A 94 -11.77 -0.81 -10.94
N PHE A 95 -11.54 0.02 -11.96
CA PHE A 95 -10.81 1.28 -11.82
C PHE A 95 -11.70 2.42 -11.30
N TYR A 96 -12.98 2.43 -11.66
CA TYR A 96 -13.97 3.45 -11.29
C TYR A 96 -15.13 2.81 -10.50
N PRO A 97 -14.91 2.45 -9.22
CA PRO A 97 -15.97 1.92 -8.36
C PRO A 97 -17.12 2.93 -8.20
N LYS A 98 -18.35 2.42 -8.19
CA LYS A 98 -19.57 3.25 -8.17
C LYS A 98 -19.68 4.18 -6.96
N ASP A 99 -19.14 3.74 -5.83
CA ASP A 99 -19.23 4.47 -4.56
C ASP A 99 -18.22 5.64 -4.48
N GLU A 100 -17.28 5.74 -5.43
CA GLU A 100 -16.24 6.77 -5.48
C GLU A 100 -16.10 7.34 -6.91
N PRO A 101 -17.11 8.06 -7.41
CA PRO A 101 -17.17 8.48 -8.82
C PRO A 101 -16.10 9.52 -9.22
N GLU A 102 -15.53 10.25 -8.25
CA GLU A 102 -14.52 11.28 -8.48
C GLU A 102 -13.08 10.75 -8.45
N ILE A 103 -12.91 9.43 -8.23
CA ILE A 103 -11.59 8.81 -8.19
C ILE A 103 -10.81 9.03 -9.48
N GLN A 104 -9.52 9.33 -9.34
CA GLN A 104 -8.57 9.34 -10.43
C GLN A 104 -7.62 8.15 -10.29
N PRO A 105 -7.80 7.05 -11.03
CA PRO A 105 -7.09 5.80 -10.76
C PRO A 105 -5.57 5.91 -10.93
N THR A 106 -5.11 6.70 -11.90
CA THR A 106 -3.69 6.95 -12.13
C THR A 106 -3.06 7.78 -11.02
N LYS A 107 -3.82 8.71 -10.43
CA LYS A 107 -3.41 9.45 -9.23
C LYS A 107 -3.27 8.50 -8.03
N VAL A 108 -4.20 7.55 -7.86
CA VAL A 108 -4.10 6.52 -6.80
C VAL A 108 -2.83 5.68 -6.97
N ILE A 109 -2.50 5.25 -8.20
CA ILE A 109 -1.27 4.50 -8.47
C ILE A 109 -0.03 5.37 -8.21
N GLN A 110 -0.02 6.62 -8.67
CA GLN A 110 1.06 7.57 -8.42
C GLN A 110 1.28 7.78 -6.91
N GLU A 111 0.22 8.00 -6.14
CA GLU A 111 0.31 8.18 -4.68
C GLU A 111 0.86 6.94 -3.97
N ARG A 112 0.50 5.72 -4.43
CA ARG A 112 1.08 4.47 -3.92
C ARG A 112 2.57 4.36 -4.22
N LEU A 113 2.98 4.71 -5.43
CA LEU A 113 4.39 4.72 -5.83
C LEU A 113 5.19 5.79 -5.06
N GLU A 114 4.60 6.95 -4.81
CA GLU A 114 5.21 8.02 -4.01
C GLU A 114 5.38 7.60 -2.55
N PHE A 115 4.32 7.08 -1.91
CA PHE A 115 4.38 6.67 -0.51
C PHE A 115 5.35 5.50 -0.29
N SER A 116 5.44 4.56 -1.24
CA SER A 116 6.41 3.46 -1.20
C SER A 116 7.84 3.88 -1.61
N GLY A 117 8.03 5.13 -2.04
CA GLY A 117 9.32 5.68 -2.43
C GLY A 117 9.85 5.19 -3.78
N PHE A 118 9.00 4.60 -4.62
CA PHE A 118 9.32 4.23 -6.02
C PHE A 118 9.31 5.43 -6.95
N ILE A 119 8.65 6.49 -6.53
CA ILE A 119 8.73 7.83 -7.09
C ILE A 119 9.00 8.77 -5.91
N VAL A 120 9.88 9.75 -6.08
CA VAL A 120 10.19 10.72 -5.01
C VAL A 120 9.82 12.14 -5.44
N PRO A 121 9.25 12.95 -4.53
CA PRO A 121 8.90 14.33 -4.82
C PRO A 121 10.17 15.18 -4.97
N GLY A 122 10.17 16.04 -5.99
CA GLY A 122 11.13 17.13 -6.16
C GLY A 122 10.52 18.49 -5.81
N PRO A 123 11.28 19.58 -6.03
CA PRO A 123 10.75 20.94 -5.94
C PRO A 123 9.55 21.15 -6.88
N GLU A 124 8.70 22.14 -6.60
CA GLU A 124 7.67 22.63 -7.54
C GLU A 124 6.73 21.54 -8.11
N ASN A 125 6.34 20.57 -7.26
CA ASN A 125 5.42 19.48 -7.63
C ASN A 125 5.94 18.56 -8.75
N ILE A 126 7.27 18.48 -8.90
CA ILE A 126 7.95 17.54 -9.78
C ILE A 126 8.04 16.18 -9.10
N ILE A 127 8.10 15.12 -9.92
CA ILE A 127 8.45 13.77 -9.46
C ILE A 127 9.64 13.21 -10.25
N GLN A 128 10.45 12.39 -9.58
CA GLN A 128 11.63 11.75 -10.17
C GLN A 128 11.75 10.30 -9.69
N LEU A 129 12.52 9.49 -10.41
CA LEU A 129 12.85 8.13 -9.98
C LEU A 129 13.97 8.17 -8.93
N PRO A 130 13.90 7.34 -7.87
CA PRO A 130 15.01 7.16 -6.94
C PRO A 130 16.15 6.38 -7.62
N PRO A 131 17.37 6.45 -7.06
CA PRO A 131 18.42 5.49 -7.39
C PRO A 131 17.97 4.06 -7.11
N ASP A 132 18.47 3.12 -7.91
CA ASP A 132 18.16 1.70 -7.76
C ASP A 132 18.54 1.21 -6.36
N LYS A 133 17.57 0.61 -5.69
CA LYS A 133 17.76 -0.18 -4.47
C LYS A 133 17.06 -1.52 -4.62
N TYR A 134 17.59 -2.53 -3.95
CA TYR A 134 17.08 -3.89 -4.01
C TYR A 134 16.68 -4.34 -2.61
N ALA A 135 15.50 -4.93 -2.46
CA ALA A 135 15.12 -5.61 -1.23
C ALA A 135 14.95 -7.11 -1.48
N LYS A 136 15.54 -7.94 -0.63
CA LYS A 136 15.46 -9.41 -0.74
C LYS A 136 14.04 -9.88 -0.41
N VAL A 137 13.48 -10.73 -1.28
CA VAL A 137 12.15 -11.36 -1.11
C VAL A 137 12.33 -12.85 -0.84
N SER A 138 13.16 -13.50 -1.64
CA SER A 138 13.62 -14.88 -1.46
C SER A 138 15.08 -14.99 -1.93
N GLU A 139 15.66 -16.20 -1.95
CA GLU A 139 17.05 -16.41 -2.37
C GLU A 139 17.36 -15.79 -3.74
N ASP A 140 16.51 -16.04 -4.73
CA ASP A 140 16.69 -15.60 -6.12
C ASP A 140 15.63 -14.58 -6.57
N LEU A 141 15.05 -13.80 -5.65
CA LEU A 141 14.03 -12.80 -5.99
C LEU A 141 14.23 -11.52 -5.18
N TYR A 142 14.34 -10.39 -5.89
CA TYR A 142 14.60 -9.09 -5.29
C TYR A 142 13.64 -8.05 -5.84
N LEU A 143 12.98 -7.30 -4.94
CA LEU A 143 12.20 -6.14 -5.31
C LEU A 143 13.14 -4.98 -5.68
N LEU A 144 12.99 -4.47 -6.89
CA LEU A 144 13.73 -3.31 -7.39
C LEU A 144 12.93 -2.02 -7.15
N ARG A 145 13.45 -1.15 -6.29
CA ARG A 145 13.00 0.25 -6.17
C ARG A 145 13.87 1.12 -7.08
N GLY A 146 13.34 1.47 -8.24
CA GLY A 146 14.05 2.22 -9.28
C GLY A 146 13.39 2.05 -10.64
N THR A 147 14.19 1.95 -11.70
CA THR A 147 13.69 1.77 -13.07
C THR A 147 13.79 0.32 -13.53
N SER A 148 12.71 -0.22 -14.11
CA SER A 148 12.64 -1.53 -14.78
C SER A 148 13.34 -1.53 -16.14
N PHE A 149 13.66 -0.35 -16.69
CA PHE A 149 14.20 -0.22 -18.06
C PHE A 149 15.54 -0.95 -18.23
N GLY A 150 15.58 -1.86 -19.22
CA GLY A 150 16.78 -2.64 -19.54
C GLY A 150 17.10 -3.76 -18.54
N LYS A 151 16.14 -4.15 -17.69
CA LYS A 151 16.32 -5.21 -16.69
C LYS A 151 15.31 -6.32 -16.93
N ASP A 152 15.81 -7.55 -17.03
CA ASP A 152 14.95 -8.73 -17.08
C ASP A 152 14.33 -8.97 -15.71
N GLY A 153 13.02 -9.23 -15.69
CA GLY A 153 12.28 -9.38 -14.45
C GLY A 153 10.80 -9.66 -14.67
N GLU A 154 10.08 -9.65 -13.57
CA GLU A 154 8.63 -9.86 -13.50
C GLU A 154 7.96 -8.84 -12.58
N ILE A 155 6.69 -8.55 -12.82
CA ILE A 155 5.92 -7.64 -11.97
C ILE A 155 5.02 -8.42 -11.02
N HIS A 156 5.03 -8.02 -9.76
CA HIS A 156 4.00 -8.38 -8.79
C HIS A 156 3.42 -7.10 -8.21
N GLY A 157 2.10 -7.03 -8.01
CA GLY A 157 1.45 -5.77 -7.62
C GLY A 157 1.91 -4.57 -8.47
N LEU A 158 2.55 -3.61 -7.81
CA LEU A 158 3.20 -2.45 -8.41
C LEU A 158 4.75 -2.53 -8.42
N GLY A 159 5.32 -3.61 -7.89
CA GLY A 159 6.76 -3.82 -7.77
C GLY A 159 7.35 -4.57 -8.97
N TRP A 160 8.55 -4.16 -9.39
CA TRP A 160 9.35 -4.89 -10.38
C TRP A 160 10.36 -5.78 -9.66
N TYR A 161 10.47 -7.05 -10.06
CA TYR A 161 11.29 -8.05 -9.40
C TYR A 161 12.33 -8.61 -10.36
N VAL A 162 13.55 -8.77 -9.84
CA VAL A 162 14.69 -9.30 -10.60
C VAL A 162 15.29 -10.49 -9.89
N ASN A 163 15.86 -11.42 -10.65
CA ASN A 163 16.37 -12.67 -10.09
C ASN A 163 17.87 -12.63 -9.74
N ARG A 164 18.58 -11.56 -10.12
CA ARG A 164 20.02 -11.42 -9.92
C ARG A 164 20.41 -9.99 -9.66
N ILE A 165 21.21 -9.78 -8.63
CA ILE A 165 21.81 -8.50 -8.27
C ILE A 165 23.27 -8.70 -7.87
N SER A 166 24.07 -7.63 -7.87
CA SER A 166 25.35 -7.65 -7.16
C SER A 166 25.08 -7.61 -5.65
N GLU A 167 25.44 -8.66 -4.93
CA GLU A 167 25.04 -8.96 -3.53
C GLU A 167 25.27 -7.84 -2.50
N GLN A 168 26.18 -6.90 -2.75
CA GLN A 168 26.65 -5.94 -1.74
C GLN A 168 25.62 -4.86 -1.31
N ASN A 169 24.42 -4.81 -1.89
CA ASN A 169 23.46 -3.70 -1.70
C ASN A 169 21.99 -4.13 -1.48
N ALA A 170 21.74 -5.34 -0.98
CA ALA A 170 20.38 -5.80 -0.70
C ALA A 170 19.91 -5.36 0.71
N TYR A 171 18.76 -4.70 0.77
CA TYR A 171 18.04 -4.39 2.00
C TYR A 171 17.06 -5.50 2.36
N SER A 172 16.60 -5.54 3.61
CA SER A 172 15.34 -6.23 3.92
C SER A 172 14.13 -5.42 3.40
N LEU A 173 12.97 -6.06 3.27
CA LEU A 173 11.74 -5.33 2.91
C LEU A 173 11.36 -4.33 4.00
N GLU A 174 11.53 -4.70 5.26
CA GLU A 174 11.22 -3.84 6.39
C GLU A 174 12.13 -2.61 6.43
N GLU A 175 13.42 -2.77 6.12
CA GLU A 175 14.34 -1.64 5.96
C GLU A 175 13.93 -0.72 4.81
N LEU A 176 13.57 -1.30 3.66
CA LEU A 176 13.22 -0.51 2.46
C LEU A 176 11.94 0.32 2.67
N PHE A 177 10.95 -0.25 3.38
CA PHE A 177 9.63 0.37 3.65
C PHE A 177 9.54 1.01 5.05
N LEU A 178 10.62 0.97 5.83
CA LEU A 178 10.70 1.47 7.21
C LEU A 178 9.67 0.83 8.15
N ILE A 179 9.35 -0.45 7.94
CA ILE A 179 8.41 -1.21 8.79
C ILE A 179 9.07 -1.46 10.15
N PRO A 180 8.43 -1.06 11.27
CA PRO A 180 8.96 -1.30 12.61
C PRO A 180 9.19 -2.79 12.88
N GLN A 181 10.35 -3.12 13.45
CA GLN A 181 10.68 -4.48 13.87
C GLN A 181 10.04 -4.87 15.21
N ILE A 182 9.48 -3.89 15.92
CA ILE A 182 8.67 -4.12 17.11
C ILE A 182 7.24 -4.48 16.69
N ASP A 183 6.64 -5.44 17.38
CA ASP A 183 5.27 -5.82 17.07
C ASP A 183 4.26 -4.76 17.56
N ALA A 184 3.01 -4.88 17.14
CA ALA A 184 1.98 -3.90 17.46
C ALA A 184 1.69 -3.78 18.97
N LYS A 185 1.70 -4.88 19.72
CA LYS A 185 1.48 -4.88 21.18
C LYS A 185 2.63 -4.18 21.89
N ASP A 186 3.87 -4.44 21.49
CA ASP A 186 5.05 -3.87 22.13
C ASP A 186 5.17 -2.39 21.76
N THR A 187 4.75 -1.99 20.55
CA THR A 187 4.57 -0.57 20.18
C THR A 187 3.66 0.16 21.17
N VAL A 188 2.50 -0.41 21.51
CA VAL A 188 1.56 0.20 22.48
C VAL A 188 2.21 0.30 23.86
N LEU A 189 2.84 -0.78 24.34
CA LEU A 189 3.44 -0.83 25.67
C LEU A 189 4.62 0.14 25.80
N GLU A 190 5.52 0.18 24.82
CA GLU A 190 6.68 1.09 24.82
C GLU A 190 6.26 2.54 24.71
N TYR A 191 5.32 2.84 23.79
CA TYR A 191 4.81 4.20 23.64
C TYR A 191 4.09 4.66 24.91
N SER A 192 3.31 3.79 25.57
CA SER A 192 2.64 4.10 26.84
C SER A 192 3.67 4.46 27.93
N ARG A 193 4.76 3.70 28.05
CA ARG A 193 5.85 4.01 29.02
C ARG A 193 6.50 5.36 28.71
N PHE A 194 6.73 5.68 27.43
CA PHE A 194 7.27 6.97 27.02
C PHE A 194 6.28 8.13 27.23
N ALA A 195 4.98 7.85 27.11
CA ALA A 195 3.89 8.81 27.27
C ALA A 195 3.56 9.10 28.74
N GLU A 196 4.06 8.29 29.67
CA GLU A 196 3.79 8.45 31.10
C GLU A 196 4.18 9.85 31.59
N GLY A 197 3.28 10.50 32.33
CA GLY A 197 3.45 11.89 32.78
C GLY A 197 3.30 12.99 31.71
N LYS A 198 3.01 12.64 30.44
CA LYS A 198 2.76 13.62 29.35
C LYS A 198 1.28 13.80 29.04
N PHE A 199 0.44 12.97 29.62
CA PHE A 199 -1.00 13.06 29.48
C PHE A 199 -1.53 14.36 30.11
N THR A 200 -2.51 14.96 29.44
CA THR A 200 -3.15 16.20 29.89
C THR A 200 -4.63 15.95 30.15
N LEU A 201 -5.18 16.60 31.17
CA LEU A 201 -6.60 16.50 31.49
C LEU A 201 -7.43 17.01 30.30
N ASN A 202 -8.34 16.18 29.80
CA ASN A 202 -9.24 16.56 28.73
C ASN A 202 -10.44 17.31 29.31
N SER A 203 -10.28 18.62 29.49
CA SER A 203 -11.29 19.49 30.10
C SER A 203 -12.49 19.77 29.19
N VAL A 204 -12.40 19.43 27.90
CA VAL A 204 -13.47 19.66 26.90
C VAL A 204 -13.79 18.34 26.20
N ILE A 205 -14.79 17.63 26.70
CA ILE A 205 -15.36 16.48 25.99
C ILE A 205 -16.18 17.04 24.83
N SER A 206 -15.61 17.00 23.63
CA SER A 206 -16.31 17.37 22.40
C SER A 206 -17.30 16.28 21.99
N ASP A 207 -18.50 16.64 21.55
CA ASP A 207 -19.50 15.70 21.00
C ASP A 207 -18.99 14.92 19.77
N VAL A 208 -17.90 15.41 19.16
CA VAL A 208 -17.25 14.83 17.99
C VAL A 208 -16.23 13.76 18.39
N GLN A 209 -15.67 13.84 19.61
CA GLN A 209 -14.63 12.93 20.06
C GLN A 209 -15.17 11.51 20.16
N ARG A 210 -14.40 10.55 19.64
CA ARG A 210 -14.70 9.13 19.73
C ARG A 210 -13.50 8.37 20.26
N TYR A 211 -13.75 7.27 20.95
CA TYR A 211 -12.75 6.39 21.52
C TYR A 211 -12.82 5.03 20.84
N PHE A 212 -11.68 4.46 20.52
CA PHE A 212 -11.60 3.13 19.95
C PHE A 212 -12.02 2.09 21.01
N ASP A 213 -12.88 1.16 20.62
CA ASP A 213 -13.25 0.00 21.44
C ASP A 213 -12.41 -1.22 21.01
N PRO A 214 -11.39 -1.61 21.81
CA PRO A 214 -10.56 -2.77 21.50
C PRO A 214 -11.28 -4.11 21.71
N LEU A 215 -12.41 -4.17 22.42
CA LEU A 215 -13.23 -5.38 22.58
C LEU A 215 -14.27 -5.55 21.46
N SER A 216 -14.54 -4.50 20.69
CA SER A 216 -15.43 -4.56 19.53
C SER A 216 -14.93 -5.61 18.53
N ARG A 217 -15.82 -6.52 18.12
CA ARG A 217 -15.55 -7.50 17.06
C ARG A 217 -15.77 -6.95 15.64
N ARG A 218 -16.19 -5.69 15.51
CA ARG A 218 -16.42 -5.03 14.22
C ARG A 218 -15.10 -4.60 13.59
N VAL A 219 -15.13 -4.20 12.33
CA VAL A 219 -13.97 -3.62 11.66
C VAL A 219 -13.56 -2.30 12.33
N PHE A 220 -12.30 -1.92 12.19
CA PHE A 220 -11.77 -0.71 12.83
C PHE A 220 -12.57 0.57 12.56
N SER A 221 -13.14 0.76 11.36
CA SER A 221 -13.94 1.95 11.04
C SER A 221 -15.24 2.06 11.85
N GLU A 222 -15.73 0.94 12.41
CA GLU A 222 -17.00 0.82 13.13
C GLU A 222 -16.83 0.61 14.64
N SER A 223 -15.59 0.54 15.13
CA SER A 223 -15.28 0.28 16.54
C SER A 223 -14.95 1.56 17.31
N TRP A 224 -15.78 2.59 17.13
CA TRP A 224 -15.57 3.91 17.74
C TRP A 224 -16.79 4.33 18.54
N GLU A 225 -16.58 4.51 19.84
CA GLU A 225 -17.62 4.83 20.82
C GLU A 225 -17.55 6.29 21.26
N GLN A 226 -18.69 6.83 21.66
CA GLN A 226 -18.84 8.23 22.09
C GLN A 226 -18.38 8.45 23.54
N LEU A 227 -18.44 7.37 24.32
CA LEU A 227 -18.11 7.37 25.73
C LEU A 227 -17.00 6.35 25.97
N LEU A 228 -16.09 6.69 26.87
CA LEU A 228 -15.09 5.76 27.37
C LEU A 228 -15.77 4.88 28.45
N CYS A 229 -16.61 3.94 28.01
CA CYS A 229 -17.52 3.19 28.88
C CYS A 229 -16.89 2.03 29.65
N HIS A 230 -15.65 1.69 29.37
CA HIS A 230 -15.00 0.53 29.96
C HIS A 230 -13.69 0.92 30.62
N PRO A 231 -13.27 0.18 31.65
CA PRO A 231 -12.11 0.51 32.48
C PRO A 231 -10.79 0.15 31.80
N TRP A 232 -10.63 0.45 30.50
CA TRP A 232 -9.33 0.29 29.86
C TRP A 232 -8.38 1.35 30.38
N GLU A 233 -7.20 0.90 30.78
CA GLU A 233 -6.08 1.75 31.16
C GLU A 233 -5.64 2.66 30.01
N LEU A 234 -5.92 2.29 28.75
CA LEU A 234 -5.49 3.02 27.57
C LEU A 234 -6.31 2.67 26.33
N THR A 235 -6.66 3.65 25.51
CA THR A 235 -7.19 3.46 24.14
C THR A 235 -6.78 4.61 23.21
N VAL A 236 -7.19 4.55 21.94
CA VAL A 236 -7.03 5.62 20.95
C VAL A 236 -8.28 6.52 20.94
N TYR A 237 -8.12 7.83 20.92
CA TYR A 237 -9.19 8.76 20.57
C TYR A 237 -9.04 9.27 19.14
N ARG A 238 -10.15 9.77 18.58
CA ARG A 238 -10.18 10.56 17.35
C ARG A 238 -11.18 11.71 17.46
N ASN A 239 -10.82 12.87 16.94
CA ASN A 239 -11.75 13.99 16.74
C ASN A 239 -12.14 14.16 15.27
N ASN A 240 -11.19 13.89 14.36
CA ASN A 240 -11.39 13.90 12.92
C ASN A 240 -10.29 13.06 12.25
N LEU A 241 -10.17 13.12 10.92
CA LEU A 241 -9.18 12.34 10.17
C LEU A 241 -7.71 12.75 10.41
N PHE A 242 -7.47 13.91 11.03
CA PHE A 242 -6.15 14.48 11.27
C PHE A 242 -5.82 14.65 12.75
N ASP A 243 -6.72 14.22 13.64
CA ASP A 243 -6.60 14.42 15.07
C ASP A 243 -6.90 13.11 15.81
N TYR A 244 -5.81 12.45 16.20
CA TYR A 244 -5.79 11.18 16.90
C TYR A 244 -4.78 11.25 18.05
N GLY A 245 -5.00 10.43 19.08
CA GLY A 245 -4.05 10.28 20.17
C GLY A 245 -4.44 9.15 21.10
N LEU A 246 -3.75 9.07 22.23
CA LEU A 246 -4.09 8.16 23.32
C LEU A 246 -5.02 8.82 24.32
N ALA A 247 -5.93 8.04 24.89
CA ALA A 247 -6.80 8.42 25.97
C ALA A 247 -6.75 7.37 27.08
N LYS A 248 -6.74 7.81 28.33
CA LYS A 248 -6.89 6.95 29.52
C LYS A 248 -7.87 7.56 30.50
N GLN A 249 -8.53 6.72 31.30
CA GLN A 249 -9.39 7.16 32.38
C GLN A 249 -8.73 6.89 33.73
N GLU A 250 -8.58 7.93 34.55
CA GLU A 250 -8.03 7.84 35.90
C GLU A 250 -8.93 8.63 36.85
N ASN A 251 -9.38 8.00 37.94
CA ASN A 251 -10.25 8.63 38.95
C ASN A 251 -11.52 9.29 38.37
N GLY A 252 -12.06 8.74 37.28
CA GLY A 252 -13.26 9.28 36.61
C GLY A 252 -12.98 10.40 35.61
N GLU A 253 -11.74 10.90 35.55
CA GLU A 253 -11.31 11.92 34.60
C GLU A 253 -10.64 11.30 33.38
N ILE A 254 -10.81 11.93 32.22
CA ILE A 254 -10.19 11.49 30.96
C ILE A 254 -8.94 12.32 30.72
N TYR A 255 -7.82 11.63 30.49
CA TYR A 255 -6.57 12.23 30.12
C TYR A 255 -6.20 11.84 28.70
N THR A 256 -5.68 12.79 27.93
CA THR A 256 -5.34 12.60 26.52
C THR A 256 -3.92 13.03 26.19
N LEU A 257 -3.34 12.38 25.18
CA LEU A 257 -2.07 12.74 24.56
C LEU A 257 -2.21 12.60 23.05
N ALA A 258 -2.08 13.71 22.31
CA ALA A 258 -2.12 13.69 20.85
C ALA A 258 -0.94 12.90 20.26
N PHE A 259 -1.18 12.14 19.20
CA PHE A 259 -0.11 11.52 18.45
C PHE A 259 0.67 12.58 17.66
N PRO A 260 1.99 12.43 17.53
CA PRO A 260 2.77 13.21 16.57
C PRO A 260 2.25 13.07 15.14
N ASP A 261 2.35 14.16 14.37
CA ASP A 261 1.95 14.25 12.96
C ASP A 261 2.36 13.05 12.10
N HIS A 262 3.58 12.53 12.29
CA HIS A 262 4.09 11.45 11.46
C HIS A 262 3.32 10.14 11.65
N ILE A 263 2.82 9.84 12.86
CA ILE A 263 1.99 8.66 13.14
C ILE A 263 0.66 8.79 12.40
N ILE A 264 0.07 9.99 12.39
CA ILE A 264 -1.21 10.26 11.74
C ILE A 264 -1.07 10.21 10.21
N LYS A 265 -0.08 10.94 9.66
CA LYS A 265 0.19 11.01 8.21
C LYS A 265 0.54 9.64 7.62
N LEU A 266 1.27 8.81 8.36
CA LEU A 266 1.59 7.44 7.93
C LEU A 266 0.47 6.43 8.22
N GLN A 267 -0.66 6.87 8.77
CA GLN A 267 -1.77 6.02 9.21
C GLN A 267 -1.32 4.90 10.19
N ASP A 268 -0.25 5.16 10.93
CA ASP A 268 0.36 4.20 11.87
C ASP A 268 -0.43 4.13 13.19
N VAL A 269 -1.42 5.00 13.37
CA VAL A 269 -2.48 4.88 14.39
C VAL A 269 -3.10 3.47 14.38
N ARG A 270 -3.21 2.83 13.21
CA ARG A 270 -3.74 1.46 13.12
C ARG A 270 -2.88 0.43 13.84
N ARG A 271 -1.55 0.62 13.90
CA ARG A 271 -0.65 -0.26 14.67
C ARG A 271 -1.05 -0.27 16.14
N PHE A 272 -1.35 0.90 16.71
CA PHE A 272 -1.87 1.01 18.07
C PHE A 272 -3.22 0.29 18.23
N MET A 273 -4.11 0.43 17.25
CA MET A 273 -5.42 -0.25 17.28
C MET A 273 -5.27 -1.78 17.26
N TYR A 274 -4.38 -2.32 16.42
CA TYR A 274 -4.04 -3.75 16.42
C TYR A 274 -3.44 -4.21 17.75
N GLY A 275 -2.47 -3.47 18.29
CA GLY A 275 -1.84 -3.78 19.57
C GLY A 275 -2.82 -3.77 20.74
N LEU A 276 -3.69 -2.76 20.81
CA LEU A 276 -4.74 -2.67 21.84
C LEU A 276 -5.75 -3.82 21.76
N ARG A 277 -6.15 -4.24 20.54
CA ARG A 277 -6.99 -5.42 20.34
C ARG A 277 -6.31 -6.69 20.83
N TYR A 278 -5.03 -6.86 20.53
CA TYR A 278 -4.26 -8.01 21.01
C TYR A 278 -4.17 -8.04 22.54
N LEU A 279 -3.81 -6.91 23.16
CA LEU A 279 -3.74 -6.77 24.62
C LEU A 279 -5.08 -7.06 25.31
N SER A 280 -6.19 -6.73 24.62
CA SER A 280 -7.55 -7.01 25.08
C SER A 280 -8.07 -8.42 24.73
N GLN A 281 -7.19 -9.33 24.32
CA GLN A 281 -7.53 -10.71 23.92
C GLN A 281 -8.55 -10.81 22.77
N ASN A 282 -8.60 -9.79 21.91
CA ASN A 282 -9.52 -9.67 20.79
C ASN A 282 -8.76 -9.39 19.47
N SER A 283 -7.67 -10.13 19.24
CA SER A 283 -6.82 -9.96 18.05
C SER A 283 -7.62 -10.00 16.75
N GLU A 284 -7.22 -9.19 15.77
CA GLU A 284 -7.74 -9.26 14.41
C GLU A 284 -7.36 -10.59 13.75
N HIS A 285 -8.12 -10.96 12.72
CA HIS A 285 -7.87 -12.15 11.93
C HIS A 285 -7.67 -11.79 10.46
N ALA A 286 -6.76 -12.50 9.81
CA ALA A 286 -6.60 -12.51 8.36
C ALA A 286 -6.85 -13.94 7.86
N LYS A 287 -7.59 -14.07 6.78
CA LYS A 287 -7.82 -15.35 6.11
C LYS A 287 -6.92 -15.44 4.88
N ILE A 288 -6.11 -16.49 4.79
CA ILE A 288 -5.30 -16.80 3.61
C ILE A 288 -5.84 -18.09 2.99
N THR A 289 -6.21 -18.02 1.72
CA THR A 289 -6.61 -19.17 0.90
C THR A 289 -5.52 -19.46 -0.10
N ILE A 290 -5.00 -20.68 -0.10
CA ILE A 290 -3.88 -21.07 -0.95
C ILE A 290 -4.41 -21.86 -2.15
N TYR A 291 -4.00 -21.47 -3.35
CA TYR A 291 -4.21 -22.20 -4.60
C TYR A 291 -2.85 -22.67 -5.12
N ASN A 292 -2.85 -23.50 -6.16
CA ASN A 292 -1.61 -24.04 -6.74
C ASN A 292 -0.67 -22.93 -7.26
N ASP A 293 -1.24 -21.87 -7.84
CA ASP A 293 -0.52 -20.80 -8.53
C ASP A 293 -0.77 -19.41 -7.92
N ALA A 294 -1.57 -19.31 -6.85
CA ALA A 294 -1.95 -18.05 -6.24
C ALA A 294 -2.25 -18.17 -4.75
N ILE A 295 -2.18 -17.05 -4.03
CA ILE A 295 -2.73 -16.90 -2.68
C ILE A 295 -3.72 -15.74 -2.67
N LYS A 296 -4.87 -15.95 -2.01
CA LYS A 296 -5.87 -14.89 -1.74
C LYS A 296 -5.85 -14.55 -0.26
N ILE A 297 -5.76 -13.26 0.03
CA ILE A 297 -5.66 -12.72 1.39
C ILE A 297 -6.88 -11.87 1.65
N LYS A 298 -7.55 -12.12 2.77
CA LYS A 298 -8.68 -11.32 3.25
C LYS A 298 -8.40 -10.82 4.66
N LEU A 299 -8.29 -9.50 4.78
CA LEU A 299 -8.13 -8.77 6.03
C LEU A 299 -9.50 -8.30 6.53
N ASN A 300 -9.68 -8.26 7.84
CA ASN A 300 -10.88 -7.67 8.43
C ASN A 300 -10.81 -6.13 8.49
N SER A 301 -9.63 -5.58 8.76
CA SER A 301 -9.37 -4.15 8.87
C SER A 301 -8.16 -3.73 8.03
N PHE A 302 -8.03 -2.44 7.73
CA PHE A 302 -6.91 -1.92 6.93
C PHE A 302 -5.59 -1.99 7.70
N LEU A 303 -4.50 -2.30 6.99
CA LEU A 303 -3.15 -2.26 7.54
C LEU A 303 -2.68 -0.82 7.85
N PRO A 304 -1.66 -0.63 8.71
CA PRO A 304 -0.95 0.64 8.81
C PRO A 304 -0.30 1.01 7.47
N GLY A 305 0.05 2.28 7.29
CA GLY A 305 0.40 2.80 5.95
C GLY A 305 1.62 2.13 5.32
N ARG A 306 2.65 1.80 6.10
CA ARG A 306 3.89 1.19 5.60
C ARG A 306 3.68 -0.24 5.12
N GLU A 307 3.02 -1.06 5.93
CA GLU A 307 2.62 -2.43 5.59
C GLU A 307 1.64 -2.45 4.43
N GLY A 308 0.67 -1.52 4.42
CA GLY A 308 -0.26 -1.36 3.32
C GLY A 308 0.44 -1.02 2.00
N MET A 309 1.50 -0.20 2.03
CA MET A 309 2.28 0.08 0.82
C MET A 309 3.09 -1.12 0.36
N LEU A 310 3.71 -1.87 1.28
CA LEU A 310 4.38 -3.12 0.90
C LEU A 310 3.37 -4.07 0.24
N PHE A 311 2.16 -4.21 0.80
CA PHE A 311 1.09 -5.00 0.20
C PHE A 311 0.78 -4.60 -1.25
N TYR A 312 0.70 -3.31 -1.58
CA TYR A 312 0.51 -2.90 -2.97
C TYR A 312 1.70 -3.19 -3.88
N MET A 313 2.91 -3.32 -3.34
CA MET A 313 4.08 -3.71 -4.11
C MET A 313 4.15 -5.22 -4.34
N ILE A 314 3.67 -6.05 -3.40
CA ILE A 314 3.76 -7.52 -3.50
C ILE A 314 2.43 -8.19 -3.89
N THR A 315 1.30 -7.47 -3.94
CA THR A 315 -0.03 -8.02 -4.20
C THR A 315 -0.89 -7.11 -5.05
N TRP A 316 -2.00 -7.66 -5.57
CA TRP A 316 -3.02 -6.93 -6.30
C TRP A 316 -4.34 -6.86 -5.55
N PRO A 317 -4.99 -5.68 -5.48
CA PRO A 317 -6.34 -5.55 -4.92
C PRO A 317 -7.35 -6.39 -5.71
N VAL A 318 -8.31 -7.04 -5.04
CA VAL A 318 -9.25 -7.95 -5.73
C VAL A 318 -10.50 -7.22 -6.24
N ARG A 319 -11.23 -6.51 -5.37
CA ARG A 319 -12.58 -6.01 -5.73
C ARG A 319 -12.54 -4.82 -6.68
N ASN A 320 -11.64 -3.87 -6.43
CA ASN A 320 -11.41 -2.67 -7.22
C ASN A 320 -10.07 -2.04 -6.82
N ILE A 321 -9.66 -0.99 -7.54
CA ILE A 321 -8.40 -0.30 -7.30
C ILE A 321 -8.26 0.23 -5.86
N LEU A 322 -9.36 0.58 -5.18
CA LEU A 322 -9.37 1.09 -3.81
C LEU A 322 -9.49 -0.01 -2.75
N ASP A 323 -9.51 -1.28 -3.13
CA ASP A 323 -9.62 -2.37 -2.17
C ASP A 323 -8.35 -2.44 -1.28
N ARG A 324 -8.60 -2.49 0.02
CA ARG A 324 -7.60 -2.47 1.10
C ARG A 324 -7.69 -3.68 2.01
N THR A 325 -8.59 -4.61 1.71
CA THR A 325 -8.87 -5.76 2.56
C THR A 325 -8.82 -7.08 1.80
N GLU A 326 -9.00 -7.09 0.49
CA GLU A 326 -8.87 -8.33 -0.30
C GLU A 326 -7.77 -8.19 -1.37
N PHE A 327 -6.83 -9.13 -1.34
CA PHE A 327 -5.66 -9.14 -2.20
C PHE A 327 -5.41 -10.53 -2.79
N ILE A 328 -4.76 -10.58 -3.95
CA ILE A 328 -4.27 -11.79 -4.59
C ILE A 328 -2.80 -11.62 -4.98
N THR A 329 -1.99 -12.67 -4.88
CA THR A 329 -0.59 -12.67 -5.37
C THR A 329 -0.03 -14.08 -5.59
N SER A 330 1.22 -14.18 -6.04
CA SER A 330 1.99 -15.41 -6.16
C SER A 330 2.33 -16.03 -4.79
N PRO A 331 2.34 -17.38 -4.66
CA PRO A 331 2.71 -18.08 -3.43
C PRO A 331 4.11 -17.73 -2.88
N VAL A 332 5.02 -17.19 -3.71
CA VAL A 332 6.37 -16.79 -3.29
C VAL A 332 6.36 -15.77 -2.14
N PHE A 333 5.31 -14.96 -2.02
CA PHE A 333 5.19 -13.93 -0.97
C PHE A 333 4.54 -14.42 0.32
N LEU A 334 4.12 -15.70 0.40
CA LEU A 334 3.35 -16.21 1.52
C LEU A 334 4.05 -16.00 2.88
N LEU A 335 5.35 -16.29 2.96
CA LEU A 335 6.11 -16.15 4.20
C LEU A 335 6.17 -14.69 4.67
N ILE A 336 6.54 -13.77 3.76
CA ILE A 336 6.60 -12.33 4.05
C ILE A 336 5.24 -11.80 4.52
N ILE A 337 4.15 -12.25 3.89
CA ILE A 337 2.80 -11.84 4.28
C ILE A 337 2.47 -12.32 5.70
N ILE A 338 2.80 -13.57 6.04
CA ILE A 338 2.57 -14.11 7.38
C ILE A 338 3.38 -13.32 8.41
N GLU A 339 4.68 -13.14 8.19
CA GLU A 339 5.57 -12.42 9.09
C GLU A 339 5.09 -10.99 9.35
N LEU A 340 4.65 -10.29 8.29
CA LEU A 340 4.13 -8.93 8.40
C LEU A 340 2.80 -8.87 9.17
N LEU A 341 1.90 -9.82 8.97
CA LEU A 341 0.63 -9.88 9.70
C LEU A 341 0.85 -10.25 11.18
N GLU A 342 1.78 -11.17 11.46
CA GLU A 342 2.16 -11.55 12.82
C GLU A 342 2.86 -10.42 13.58
N ASN A 343 3.68 -9.61 12.90
CA ASN A 343 4.24 -8.37 13.46
C ASN A 343 3.15 -7.36 13.86
N LEU A 344 2.00 -7.37 13.19
CA LEU A 344 0.82 -6.59 13.60
C LEU A 344 -0.05 -7.30 14.65
N ASN A 345 0.41 -8.44 15.17
CA ASN A 345 -0.34 -9.33 16.06
C ASN A 345 -1.72 -9.76 15.51
N ILE A 346 -1.82 -9.89 14.18
CA ILE A 346 -2.99 -10.42 13.49
C ILE A 346 -2.88 -11.95 13.45
N LYS A 347 -3.96 -12.64 13.80
CA LYS A 347 -4.01 -14.11 13.72
C LYS A 347 -4.28 -14.55 12.28
N VAL A 348 -3.38 -15.36 11.73
CA VAL A 348 -3.53 -15.89 10.37
C VAL A 348 -4.32 -17.21 10.41
N LEU A 349 -5.42 -17.26 9.65
CA LEU A 349 -6.23 -18.46 9.43
C LEU A 349 -5.96 -18.97 8.00
N GLN A 350 -5.30 -20.11 7.89
CA GLN A 350 -4.98 -20.72 6.60
C GLN A 350 -6.03 -21.77 6.23
N ASN A 351 -6.59 -21.64 5.02
CA ASN A 351 -7.42 -22.66 4.40
C ASN A 351 -6.71 -23.17 3.15
N GLY A 352 -6.39 -24.47 3.14
CA GLY A 352 -5.86 -25.19 1.98
C GLY A 352 -6.95 -25.79 1.11
#